data_AF-A0AAV5T081-F1
#
_entry.id   AF-A0AAV5T081-F1
#
_cell.length_a   1.000
_cell.length_b   1.000
_cell.length_c   1.000
_cell.angle_alpha   90.00
_cell.angle_beta   90.00
_cell.angle_gamma   90.00
#
_symmetry.space_group_name_H-M   'P 1'
#
loop_
_entity.id
_entity.type
_entity.pdbx_description
1 polymer ?
#
loop_
_entity_poly.entity_id
_entity_poly.type
_entity_poly.pdbx_seq_one_letter_code
_entity_poly.pdbx_strand_id
1 'polypeptide(L)'
;QHNGLGKVVDKFHLHNPQVVIAAINDVLTNDSYLLNAARISKMLANKPFSANEMLIKTVEFAAEFGPSNALRPQSYDMSWIAYHNLDIVVSVVVLILLFAYGIVKVLSLMLRG
;
A
#
# COMPACT_ATOMS: atom_id res chain seq x y z
N GLN A 1 -15.07 -3.85 5.16
CA GLN A 1 -16.18 -3.63 4.20
C GLN A 1 -16.05 -2.21 3.67
N HIS A 2 -16.21 -1.93 2.38
CA HIS A 2 -16.15 -0.54 1.91
C HIS A 2 -17.35 -0.08 1.08
N ASN A 3 -17.99 -0.93 0.25
CA ASN A 3 -19.01 -0.43 -0.68
C ASN A 3 -20.41 -1.05 -0.54
N GLY A 4 -20.63 -1.98 0.40
CA GLY A 4 -21.94 -2.59 0.64
C GLY A 4 -22.49 -3.41 -0.54
N LEU A 5 -21.63 -3.83 -1.47
CA LEU A 5 -21.98 -4.61 -2.67
C LEU A 5 -21.85 -6.13 -2.46
N GLY A 6 -21.36 -6.56 -1.30
CA GLY A 6 -21.20 -7.97 -0.97
C GLY A 6 -20.55 -8.18 0.40
N LYS A 7 -20.39 -9.46 0.76
CA LYS A 7 -19.75 -9.89 2.01
C LYS A 7 -18.31 -10.30 1.77
N VAL A 8 -17.38 -9.71 2.53
CA VAL A 8 -15.96 -10.11 2.48
C VAL A 8 -15.76 -11.32 3.37
N VAL A 9 -15.17 -12.37 2.82
CA VAL A 9 -14.79 -13.60 3.54
C VAL A 9 -13.28 -13.75 3.47
N ASP A 10 -12.67 -14.07 4.61
CA ASP A 10 -11.24 -14.31 4.69
C ASP A 10 -10.86 -15.58 3.90
N LYS A 11 -9.78 -15.50 3.12
CA LYS A 11 -9.25 -16.61 2.33
C LYS A 11 -8.99 -17.86 3.18
N PHE A 12 -8.52 -17.69 4.42
CA PHE A 12 -8.23 -18.81 5.31
C PHE A 12 -9.49 -19.57 5.75
N HIS A 13 -10.67 -18.94 5.68
CA HIS A 13 -11.94 -19.56 6.08
C HIS A 13 -12.73 -20.15 4.90
N LEU A 14 -12.24 -20.06 3.67
CA LEU A 14 -12.94 -20.59 2.49
C LEU A 14 -13.02 -22.13 2.45
N HIS A 15 -12.14 -22.81 3.17
CA HIS A 15 -12.17 -24.28 3.28
C HIS A 15 -13.40 -24.78 4.05
N ASN A 16 -14.07 -23.92 4.83
CA ASN A 16 -15.26 -24.27 5.60
C ASN A 16 -16.52 -23.95 4.77
N PRO A 17 -17.27 -24.98 4.30
CA PRO A 17 -18.46 -24.78 3.47
C PRO A 17 -19.53 -23.93 4.16
N GLN A 18 -19.65 -24.02 5.49
CA GLN A 18 -20.69 -23.30 6.23
C GLN A 18 -20.46 -21.80 6.23
N VAL A 19 -19.21 -21.36 6.26
CA VAL A 19 -18.86 -19.94 6.17
C VAL A 19 -19.24 -19.38 4.81
N VAL A 20 -19.00 -20.14 3.74
CA VAL A 20 -19.34 -19.74 2.38
C VAL A 20 -20.86 -19.74 2.16
N ILE A 21 -21.55 -20.79 2.60
CA ILE A 21 -23.02 -20.87 2.53
C ILE A 21 -23.66 -19.71 3.31
N ALA A 22 -23.19 -19.42 4.51
CA ALA A 22 -23.68 -18.30 5.31
C ALA A 22 -23.46 -16.96 4.61
N ALA A 23 -22.28 -16.73 4.02
CA ALA A 23 -21.98 -15.51 3.29
C ALA A 23 -22.86 -15.34 2.02
N ILE A 24 -23.12 -16.43 1.29
CA ILE A 24 -24.02 -16.41 0.13
C ILE A 24 -25.45 -16.11 0.58
N ASN A 25 -25.95 -16.80 1.61
CA ASN A 25 -27.29 -16.56 2.15
C ASN A 25 -27.45 -15.12 2.64
N ASP A 26 -26.45 -14.57 3.34
CA ASP A 26 -26.44 -13.17 3.78
C ASP A 26 -26.59 -12.21 2.58
N VAL A 27 -25.83 -12.43 1.50
CA VAL A 27 -25.92 -11.59 0.29
C VAL A 27 -27.27 -11.70 -0.41
N LEU A 28 -27.88 -12.89 -0.43
CA LEU A 28 -29.16 -13.15 -1.10
C LEU A 28 -30.38 -12.68 -0.30
N THR A 29 -30.30 -12.67 1.04
CA THR A 29 -31.45 -12.36 1.91
C THR A 29 -31.47 -10.91 2.39
N ASN A 30 -30.32 -10.24 2.40
CA ASN A 30 -30.23 -8.87 2.86
C ASN A 30 -30.37 -7.87 1.70
N ASP A 31 -31.53 -7.19 1.65
CA ASP A 31 -31.86 -6.22 0.61
C ASP A 31 -30.87 -5.05 0.49
N SER A 32 -30.08 -4.76 1.52
CA SER A 32 -29.08 -3.69 1.47
C SER A 32 -28.07 -3.90 0.33
N TYR A 33 -27.71 -5.15 0.01
CA TYR A 33 -26.81 -5.46 -1.09
C TYR A 33 -27.45 -5.13 -2.43
N LEU A 34 -28.72 -5.48 -2.62
CA LEU A 34 -29.47 -5.18 -3.83
C LEU A 34 -29.67 -3.68 -4.02
N LEU A 35 -30.09 -2.98 -2.97
CA LEU A 35 -30.28 -1.52 -2.99
C LEU A 35 -28.99 -0.78 -3.32
N ASN A 36 -27.87 -1.19 -2.72
CA ASN A 36 -26.56 -0.62 -3.03
C ASN A 36 -26.13 -0.93 -4.45
N ALA A 37 -26.31 -2.16 -4.93
CA ALA A 37 -25.99 -2.55 -6.30
C ALA A 37 -26.81 -1.74 -7.32
N ALA A 38 -28.11 -1.57 -7.10
CA ALA A 38 -28.98 -0.75 -7.95
C ALA A 38 -28.56 0.73 -7.95
N ARG A 39 -28.22 1.27 -6.78
CA ARG A 39 -27.71 2.65 -6.64
C ARG A 39 -26.41 2.85 -7.42
N ILE A 40 -25.43 1.94 -7.27
CA ILE A 40 -24.16 2.01 -7.98
C ILE A 40 -24.36 1.82 -9.49
N SER A 41 -25.24 0.89 -9.90
CA SER A 41 -25.60 0.70 -11.31
C SER A 41 -26.17 1.98 -11.94
N LYS A 42 -27.13 2.63 -11.27
CA LYS A 42 -27.70 3.91 -11.71
C LYS A 42 -26.65 5.01 -11.80
N MET A 43 -25.70 5.05 -10.87
CA MET A 43 -24.61 6.03 -10.90
C MET A 43 -23.66 5.78 -12.07
N LEU A 44 -23.33 4.52 -12.34
CA LEU A 44 -22.44 4.14 -13.44
C LEU A 44 -23.07 4.35 -14.81
N ALA A 45 -24.39 4.17 -14.92
CA ALA A 45 -25.16 4.46 -16.13
C ALA A 45 -25.26 5.96 -16.41
N ASN A 46 -25.35 6.79 -15.37
CA ASN A 46 -25.48 8.25 -15.47
C ASN A 46 -24.14 8.99 -15.33
N LYS A 47 -23.01 8.29 -15.42
CA LYS A 47 -21.70 8.94 -15.35
C LYS A 47 -21.54 9.93 -16.53
N PRO A 48 -20.88 11.07 -16.33
CA PRO A 48 -20.84 12.14 -17.32
C PRO A 48 -20.04 11.80 -18.59
N PHE A 49 -19.11 10.84 -18.52
CA PHE A 49 -18.30 10.41 -19.64
C PHE A 49 -18.33 8.88 -19.77
N SER A 50 -18.46 8.38 -21.00
CA SER A 50 -18.31 6.97 -21.29
C SER A 50 -16.90 6.47 -20.93
N ALA A 51 -16.72 5.15 -20.82
CA ALA A 51 -15.40 4.60 -20.51
C ALA A 51 -14.36 4.93 -21.60
N ASN A 52 -14.78 4.94 -22.87
CA ASN A 52 -13.94 5.28 -24.01
C ASN A 52 -13.52 6.75 -23.98
N GLU A 53 -14.46 7.68 -23.77
CA GLU A 53 -14.14 9.10 -23.69
C GLU A 53 -13.23 9.42 -22.51
N MET A 54 -13.49 8.81 -21.35
CA MET A 54 -12.62 8.96 -20.18
C MET A 54 -11.21 8.47 -20.48
N LEU A 55 -11.06 7.33 -21.16
CA LEU A 55 -9.76 6.80 -21.57
C LEU A 55 -9.03 7.77 -22.50
N ILE A 56 -9.69 8.20 -23.58
CA ILE A 56 -9.12 9.12 -24.57
C ILE A 56 -8.66 10.41 -23.88
N LYS A 57 -9.53 11.06 -23.10
CA LYS A 57 -9.18 12.29 -22.37
C LYS A 57 -8.03 12.09 -21.38
N THR A 58 -7.96 10.94 -20.70
CA THR A 58 -6.87 10.65 -19.77
C THR A 58 -5.54 10.49 -20.51
N VAL A 59 -5.56 9.83 -21.67
CA VAL A 59 -4.37 9.65 -22.51
C VAL A 59 -3.93 10.97 -23.13
N GLU A 60 -4.86 11.79 -23.64
CA GLU A 60 -4.58 13.12 -24.17
C GLU A 60 -3.95 14.01 -23.09
N PHE A 61 -4.54 14.04 -21.89
CA PHE A 61 -3.98 14.78 -20.75
C PHE A 61 -2.56 14.30 -20.40
N ALA A 62 -2.34 12.98 -20.35
CA ALA A 62 -1.01 12.42 -20.08
C ALA A 62 -0.01 12.71 -21.21
N ALA A 63 -0.45 12.74 -22.47
CA ALA A 63 0.39 13.07 -23.61
C ALA A 63 0.78 14.56 -23.65
N GLU A 64 -0.15 15.45 -23.26
CA GLU A 64 0.06 16.90 -23.26
C GLU A 64 0.89 17.37 -22.07
N PHE A 65 0.60 16.88 -20.85
CA PHE A 65 1.25 17.35 -19.62
C PHE A 65 2.31 16.40 -19.07
N GLY A 66 2.42 15.19 -19.61
CA GLY A 66 3.34 14.18 -19.12
C GLY A 66 2.96 13.62 -17.74
N PRO A 67 3.87 12.88 -17.09
CA PRO A 67 3.62 12.30 -15.78
C PRO A 67 3.53 13.38 -14.69
N SER A 68 2.48 13.34 -13.88
CA SER A 68 2.36 14.22 -12.71
C SER A 68 3.48 13.93 -11.71
N ASN A 69 4.17 14.97 -11.22
CA ASN A 69 5.17 14.83 -10.16
C ASN A 69 4.58 14.22 -8.87
N ALA A 70 3.28 14.38 -8.62
CA ALA A 70 2.60 13.74 -7.48
C ALA A 70 2.41 12.22 -7.66
N LEU A 71 2.43 11.71 -8.90
CA LEU A 71 2.32 10.28 -9.22
C LEU A 71 3.68 9.61 -9.40
N ARG A 72 4.78 10.38 -9.34
CA ARG A 72 6.14 9.86 -9.42
C ARG A 72 6.62 9.50 -8.01
N PRO A 73 7.21 8.32 -7.79
CA PRO A 73 7.80 7.99 -6.49
C PRO A 73 8.85 9.03 -6.12
N GLN A 74 8.79 9.55 -4.90
CA GLN A 74 9.74 10.56 -4.41
C GLN A 74 11.20 10.08 -4.53
N SER A 75 11.42 8.77 -4.47
CA SER A 75 12.73 8.12 -4.66
C SER A 75 13.41 8.47 -5.99
N TYR A 76 12.66 8.85 -7.03
CA TYR A 76 13.24 9.22 -8.33
C TYR A 76 14.06 10.52 -8.23
N ASP A 77 13.62 11.47 -7.41
CA ASP A 77 14.26 12.78 -7.27
C ASP A 77 15.27 12.81 -6.11
N MET A 78 15.51 11.67 -5.45
CA MET A 78 16.47 11.56 -4.34
C MET A 78 17.91 11.40 -4.85
N SER A 79 18.85 12.06 -4.16
CA SER A 79 20.27 11.80 -4.37
C SER A 79 20.62 10.37 -3.98
N TRP A 80 21.71 9.83 -4.55
CA TRP A 80 22.18 8.48 -4.23
C TRP A 80 22.42 8.27 -2.72
N ILE A 81 22.85 9.34 -2.02
CA ILE A 81 23.07 9.39 -0.58
C ILE A 81 21.75 9.19 0.18
N ALA A 82 20.72 9.98 -0.14
CA ALA A 82 19.42 9.91 0.52
C ALA A 82 18.70 8.60 0.20
N TYR A 83 18.78 8.15 -1.06
CA TYR A 83 18.17 6.90 -1.51
C TYR A 83 18.71 5.69 -0.72
N HIS A 84 20.01 5.64 -0.44
CA HIS A 84 20.64 4.56 0.31
C HIS A 84 20.81 4.83 1.81
N ASN A 85 20.34 5.98 2.32
CA ASN A 85 20.52 6.41 3.72
C ASN A 85 21.97 6.28 4.21
N LEU A 86 22.94 6.73 3.39
CA LEU A 86 24.36 6.55 3.68
C LEU A 86 24.79 7.21 4.99
N ASP A 87 24.17 8.34 5.33
CA ASP A 87 24.36 9.07 6.59
C ASP A 87 24.03 8.19 7.82
N ILE A 88 22.92 7.45 7.77
CA ILE A 88 22.53 6.51 8.82
C ILE A 88 23.51 5.34 8.89
N VAL A 89 23.88 4.76 7.74
CA VAL A 89 24.83 3.63 7.68
C VAL A 89 26.18 4.01 8.29
N VAL A 90 26.72 5.16 7.91
CA VAL A 90 28.00 5.66 8.45
C VAL A 90 27.91 5.89 9.95
N SER A 91 26.82 6.51 10.43
CA SER A 91 26.61 6.75 11.86
C SER A 91 26.57 5.44 12.66
N VAL A 92 25.88 4.42 12.16
CA VAL A 92 25.82 3.09 12.78
C VAL A 92 27.20 2.42 12.81
N VAL A 93 27.95 2.46 11.71
CA VAL A 93 29.30 1.90 11.64
C VAL A 93 30.24 2.56 12.66
N VAL A 94 30.19 3.89 12.77
CA VAL A 94 31.00 4.63 13.76
C VAL A 94 30.65 4.21 15.18
N LEU A 95 29.36 4.08 15.51
CA LEU A 95 28.93 3.63 16.83
C LEU A 95 29.43 2.22 17.16
N ILE A 96 29.38 1.29 16.21
CA ILE A 96 29.90 -0.08 16.36
C ILE A 96 31.41 -0.05 16.63
N LEU A 97 32.17 0.74 15.87
CA LEU A 97 33.61 0.87 16.04
C LEU A 97 33.99 1.46 17.41
N LEU A 98 33.28 2.51 17.85
CA LEU A 98 33.49 3.11 19.17
C LEU A 98 33.18 2.13 20.29
N PHE A 99 32.09 1.38 20.16
CA PHE A 99 31.71 0.35 21.13
C PHE A 99 32.75 -0.77 21.21
N ALA A 100 33.19 -1.29 20.07
CA ALA A 100 34.24 -2.31 20.01
C ALA A 100 35.57 -1.79 20.59
N TYR A 101 35.95 -0.56 20.25
CA TYR A 101 37.12 0.09 20.83
C TYR A 101 37.01 0.20 22.36
N GLY A 102 35.85 0.63 22.87
CA GLY A 102 35.57 0.70 24.30
C GLY A 102 35.75 -0.65 25.01
N ILE A 103 35.21 -1.73 24.43
CA ILE A 103 35.38 -3.09 24.96
C ILE A 103 36.87 -3.47 25.02
N VAL A 104 37.60 -3.31 23.92
CA VAL A 104 39.03 -3.65 23.86
C VAL A 104 39.84 -2.84 24.89
N LYS A 105 39.52 -1.55 25.06
CA LYS A 105 40.18 -0.68 26.04
C LYS A 105 39.88 -1.13 27.48
N VAL A 106 38.64 -1.49 27.80
CA VAL A 106 38.27 -2.00 29.12
C VAL A 106 38.95 -3.35 29.40
N LEU A 107 38.92 -4.29 28.45
CA LEU A 107 39.58 -5.59 28.60
C LEU A 107 41.10 -5.44 28.79
N SER A 108 41.76 -4.59 27.99
CA SER A 108 43.20 -4.33 28.13
C SER A 108 43.58 -3.64 29.44
N LEU A 109 42.69 -2.81 30.01
CA LEU A 109 42.86 -2.26 31.36
C LEU A 109 42.75 -3.36 32.42
N MET A 110 41.75 -4.24 32.33
CA MET A 110 41.57 -5.36 33.26
C MET A 110 42.72 -6.37 33.23
N LEU A 111 43.35 -6.58 32.06
CA LEU A 111 44.52 -7.47 31.92
C LEU A 111 45.84 -6.83 32.38
N ARG A 112 45.88 -5.50 32.55
CA ARG A 112 47.06 -4.74 33.00
C ARG A 112 47.06 -4.44 34.50
N GLY A 113 45.91 -4.53 35.17
CA GLY A 113 45.78 -4.43 36.63
C GLY A 113 45.84 -5.80 37.27
#